data_AF-A0A2G8PHA9-F1
#
_entry.id   AF-A0A2G8PHA9-F1
#
_cell.length_a   1.000
_cell.length_b   1.000
_cell.length_c   1.000
_cell.angle_alpha   90.00
_cell.angle_beta   90.00
_cell.angle_gamma   90.00
#
_symmetry.space_group_name_H-M   'P 1'
#
loop_
_entity.id
_entity.type
_entity.pdbx_description
1 polymer ?
#
loop_
_entity_poly.entity_id
_entity_poly.type
_entity_poly.pdbx_seq_one_letter_code
_entity_poly.pdbx_strand_id
1 'polypeptide(L)'
;MGQHWQRLQFFSRQIFLKGGLLFLILAGLILATGLPLVASSAWAATQPALSGKLTGPEWRQADPEAKQAFCRKAFQAFRASPAQSYIISSNVQALTPEGLCQRLDQFYQYAIHDEIPLNQAANIAPLLFSDQPLEQP
;
A
#
# COMPACT_ATOMS: atom_id res chain seq x y z
N MET A 1 -8.26 -57.45 -36.37
CA MET A 1 -7.50 -56.33 -35.78
C MET A 1 -8.46 -55.17 -35.43
N GLY A 2 -9.38 -55.33 -34.46
CA GLY A 2 -10.46 -54.34 -34.23
C GLY A 2 -10.79 -54.01 -32.77
N GLN A 3 -10.14 -54.65 -31.80
CA GLN A 3 -10.49 -54.53 -30.38
C GLN A 3 -9.71 -53.44 -29.62
N HIS A 4 -8.54 -53.04 -30.12
CA HIS A 4 -7.66 -52.06 -29.45
C HIS A 4 -8.13 -50.60 -29.66
N TRP A 5 -8.82 -50.32 -30.78
CA TRP A 5 -9.20 -48.95 -31.16
C TRP A 5 -10.42 -48.42 -30.39
N GLN A 6 -11.33 -49.30 -29.97
CA GLN A 6 -12.51 -48.89 -29.18
C GLN A 6 -12.15 -48.47 -27.75
N ARG A 7 -11.13 -49.08 -27.11
CA ARG A 7 -10.70 -48.71 -25.75
C ARG A 7 -10.10 -47.29 -25.66
N LEU A 8 -9.39 -46.84 -26.70
CA LEU A 8 -8.81 -45.51 -26.75
C LEU A 8 -9.86 -44.39 -26.85
N GLN A 9 -10.98 -44.64 -27.54
CA GLN A 9 -12.07 -43.66 -27.66
C GLN A 9 -12.88 -43.51 -26.36
N PHE A 10 -13.03 -44.57 -25.58
CA PHE A 10 -13.68 -44.49 -24.26
C PHE A 10 -12.82 -43.75 -23.24
N PHE A 11 -11.48 -43.92 -23.30
CA PHE A 11 -10.56 -43.26 -22.38
C PHE A 11 -10.51 -41.73 -22.61
N SER A 12 -10.50 -41.27 -23.87
CA SER A 12 -10.48 -39.83 -24.17
C SER A 12 -11.77 -39.12 -23.76
N ARG A 13 -12.93 -39.79 -23.93
CA ARG A 13 -14.25 -39.25 -23.51
C ARG A 13 -14.36 -39.09 -22.00
N GLN A 14 -13.81 -40.02 -21.21
CA GLN A 14 -13.84 -39.91 -19.74
C GLN A 14 -12.92 -38.81 -19.21
N ILE A 15 -11.77 -38.57 -19.85
CA ILE A 15 -10.86 -37.49 -19.47
C ILE A 15 -11.48 -36.12 -19.74
N PHE A 16 -12.16 -35.95 -20.90
CA PHE A 16 -12.86 -34.70 -21.23
C PHE A 16 -14.03 -34.40 -20.29
N LEU A 17 -14.82 -35.40 -19.91
CA LEU A 17 -15.93 -35.20 -18.97
C LEU A 17 -15.45 -34.83 -17.56
N LYS A 18 -14.42 -35.51 -17.05
CA LYS A 18 -13.88 -35.24 -15.71
C LYS A 18 -13.12 -33.92 -15.64
N GLY A 19 -12.37 -33.57 -16.68
CA GLY A 19 -11.68 -32.28 -16.77
C GLY A 19 -12.63 -31.09 -16.88
N GLY A 20 -13.69 -31.22 -17.69
CA GLY A 20 -14.72 -30.18 -17.81
C GLY A 20 -15.51 -29.95 -16.52
N LEU A 21 -15.85 -31.03 -15.80
CA LEU A 21 -16.56 -30.93 -14.53
C LEU A 21 -15.69 -30.25 -13.44
N LEU A 22 -14.40 -30.57 -13.37
CA LEU A 22 -13.46 -29.92 -12.45
C LEU A 22 -13.34 -28.41 -12.73
N PHE A 23 -13.31 -28.02 -14.01
CA PHE A 23 -13.24 -26.62 -14.41
C PHE A 23 -14.52 -25.85 -14.00
N LEU A 24 -15.71 -26.47 -14.15
CA LEU A 24 -16.98 -25.88 -13.73
C LEU A 24 -17.09 -25.74 -12.20
N ILE A 25 -16.59 -26.71 -11.44
CA ILE A 25 -16.55 -26.63 -9.97
C ILE A 25 -15.61 -25.50 -9.54
N LEU A 26 -14.43 -25.36 -10.17
CA LEU A 26 -13.48 -24.29 -9.86
C LEU A 26 -14.06 -22.91 -10.19
N ALA A 27 -14.71 -22.76 -11.35
CA ALA A 27 -15.37 -21.53 -11.76
C ALA A 27 -16.54 -21.16 -10.83
N GLY A 28 -17.33 -22.14 -10.40
CA GLY A 28 -18.40 -21.95 -9.42
C GLY A 28 -17.88 -21.55 -8.04
N LEU A 29 -16.74 -22.10 -7.60
CA LEU A 29 -16.11 -21.74 -6.33
C LEU A 29 -15.59 -20.29 -6.32
N ILE A 30 -15.03 -19.82 -7.45
CA ILE A 30 -14.56 -18.43 -7.58
C ILE A 30 -15.74 -17.45 -7.54
N LEU A 31 -16.90 -17.81 -8.13
CA LEU A 31 -18.09 -16.97 -8.13
C LEU A 31 -18.80 -16.95 -6.76
N ALA A 32 -18.85 -18.09 -6.06
CA ALA A 32 -19.59 -18.23 -4.80
C ALA A 32 -18.82 -17.74 -3.57
N THR A 33 -17.48 -17.66 -3.64
CA THR A 33 -16.66 -17.25 -2.48
C THR A 33 -16.56 -15.74 -2.30
N GLY A 34 -17.16 -14.92 -3.19
CA GLY A 34 -17.20 -13.48 -2.99
C GLY A 34 -15.84 -12.88 -2.64
N LEU A 35 -14.77 -13.44 -3.20
CA LEU A 35 -13.45 -12.83 -3.12
C LEU A 35 -13.63 -11.46 -3.77
N PRO A 36 -13.46 -10.36 -3.02
CA PRO A 36 -13.47 -9.06 -3.65
C PRO A 36 -12.32 -9.13 -4.65
N LEU A 37 -12.67 -9.19 -5.94
CA LEU A 37 -11.84 -8.67 -6.99
C LEU A 37 -11.57 -7.25 -6.50
N VAL A 38 -10.44 -7.08 -5.83
CA VAL A 38 -9.80 -5.79 -5.63
C VAL A 38 -9.70 -5.29 -7.06
N ALA A 39 -10.68 -4.49 -7.44
CA ALA A 39 -10.64 -3.70 -8.64
C ALA A 39 -9.40 -2.84 -8.41
N SER A 40 -8.28 -3.32 -8.94
CA SER A 40 -7.04 -2.57 -9.01
C SER A 40 -7.46 -1.25 -9.62
N SER A 41 -7.48 -0.22 -8.79
CA SER A 41 -7.69 1.16 -9.17
C SER A 41 -6.50 1.54 -10.05
N ALA A 42 -6.53 1.08 -11.30
CA ALA A 42 -5.61 1.44 -12.37
C ALA A 42 -5.77 2.92 -12.78
N TRP A 43 -6.64 3.65 -12.09
CA TRP A 43 -6.92 5.08 -12.24
C TRP A 43 -6.21 5.93 -11.18
N ALA A 44 -5.27 5.37 -10.41
CA ALA A 44 -4.44 6.11 -9.45
C ALA A 44 -2.97 6.29 -9.89
N ALA A 45 -2.67 6.07 -11.18
CA ALA A 45 -1.31 6.04 -11.69
C ALA A 45 -0.97 7.23 -12.60
N THR A 46 -1.28 8.47 -12.20
CA THR A 46 -0.72 9.66 -12.86
C THR A 46 -0.63 10.89 -11.96
N GLN A 47 -0.52 10.72 -10.64
CA GLN A 47 -0.09 11.81 -9.79
C GLN A 47 1.43 11.77 -9.69
N PRO A 48 2.15 12.91 -9.81
CA PRO A 48 3.58 12.95 -9.58
C PRO A 48 3.84 12.47 -8.15
N ALA A 49 4.27 11.22 -8.03
CA ALA A 49 4.49 10.61 -6.74
C ALA A 49 5.72 11.27 -6.10
N LEU A 50 5.49 12.04 -5.04
CA LEU A 50 6.56 12.45 -4.14
C LEU A 50 7.37 11.20 -3.74
N SER A 51 8.64 11.21 -4.09
CA SER A 51 9.57 10.12 -3.78
C SER A 51 10.33 10.46 -2.52
N GLY A 52 10.64 9.44 -1.72
CA GLY A 52 11.38 9.60 -0.47
C GLY A 52 12.79 10.21 -0.61
N LYS A 53 13.31 10.31 -1.84
CA LYS A 53 14.61 10.94 -2.14
C LYS A 53 14.53 12.45 -2.37
N LEU A 54 13.33 12.99 -2.57
CA LEU A 54 13.12 14.43 -2.72
C LEU A 54 13.24 15.12 -1.36
N THR A 55 13.35 16.45 -1.38
CA THR A 55 13.74 17.25 -0.22
C THR A 55 12.71 18.36 0.06
N GLY A 56 13.03 19.29 0.96
CA GLY A 56 12.12 20.34 1.44
C GLY A 56 11.58 21.28 0.36
N PRO A 57 12.36 21.72 -0.64
CA PRO A 57 11.87 22.51 -1.76
C PRO A 57 10.79 21.78 -2.56
N GLU A 58 11.00 20.52 -2.90
CA GLU A 58 10.02 19.72 -3.64
C GLU A 58 8.78 19.44 -2.81
N TRP A 59 8.94 19.20 -1.50
CA TRP A 59 7.81 19.05 -0.58
C TRP A 59 6.91 20.29 -0.58
N ARG A 60 7.50 21.48 -0.48
CA ARG A 60 6.73 22.75 -0.44
C ARG A 60 6.00 23.03 -1.75
N GLN A 61 6.55 22.60 -2.88
CA GLN A 61 5.97 22.80 -4.21
C GLN A 61 4.96 21.72 -4.61
N ALA A 62 4.92 20.60 -3.89
CA ALA A 62 4.07 19.47 -4.24
C ALA A 62 2.59 19.74 -3.96
N ASP A 63 1.74 19.15 -4.81
CA ASP A 63 0.29 19.20 -4.65
C ASP A 63 -0.16 18.57 -3.32
N PRO A 64 -1.20 19.10 -2.67
CA PRO A 64 -1.73 18.55 -1.43
C PRO A 64 -2.08 17.07 -1.51
N GLU A 65 -2.59 16.62 -2.66
CA GLU A 65 -2.93 15.21 -2.88
C GLU A 65 -1.69 14.32 -2.97
N ALA A 66 -0.62 14.79 -3.61
CA ALA A 66 0.66 14.09 -3.68
C ALA A 66 1.30 13.97 -2.29
N LYS A 67 1.22 15.03 -1.47
CA LYS A 67 1.64 15.00 -0.07
C LYS A 67 0.87 13.94 0.72
N GLN A 68 -0.45 13.93 0.61
CA GLN A 68 -1.27 12.97 1.35
C GLN A 68 -1.00 11.52 0.90
N ALA A 69 -0.82 11.29 -0.40
CA ALA A 69 -0.44 9.98 -0.92
C ALA A 69 0.91 9.52 -0.36
N PHE A 70 1.91 10.42 -0.30
CA PHE A 70 3.19 10.13 0.32
C PHE A 70 3.05 9.81 1.81
N CYS A 71 2.33 10.63 2.58
CA CYS A 71 2.15 10.42 4.02
C CYS A 71 1.43 9.11 4.33
N ARG A 72 0.42 8.70 3.55
CA ARG A 72 -0.22 7.39 3.72
C ARG A 72 0.79 6.25 3.61
N LYS A 73 1.65 6.29 2.59
CA LYS A 73 2.69 5.26 2.37
C LYS A 73 3.79 5.33 3.44
N ALA A 74 4.27 6.53 3.76
CA ALA A 74 5.31 6.74 4.75
C ALA A 74 4.84 6.36 6.16
N PHE A 75 3.58 6.64 6.50
CA PHE A 75 2.97 6.26 7.77
C PHE A 75 2.89 4.74 7.93
N GLN A 76 2.48 4.02 6.88
CA GLN A 76 2.49 2.56 6.90
C GLN A 76 3.89 2.00 7.15
N ALA A 77 4.91 2.56 6.48
CA ALA A 77 6.30 2.17 6.69
C ALA A 77 6.80 2.51 8.11
N PHE A 78 6.44 3.69 8.62
CA PHE A 78 6.76 4.13 9.98
C PHE A 78 6.17 3.19 11.03
N ARG A 79 4.90 2.79 10.87
CA ARG A 79 4.21 1.85 11.77
C ARG A 79 4.74 0.43 11.70
N ALA A 80 5.24 0.01 10.55
CA ALA A 80 5.89 -1.29 10.39
C ALA A 80 7.34 -1.31 10.89
N SER A 81 7.92 -0.14 11.23
CA SER A 81 9.30 -0.05 11.67
C SER A 81 9.48 -0.64 13.08
N PRO A 82 10.54 -1.44 13.31
CA PRO A 82 10.90 -1.92 14.64
C PRO A 82 11.17 -0.80 15.66
N ALA A 83 11.45 0.42 15.18
CA ALA A 83 11.64 1.60 16.01
C ALA A 83 10.38 1.95 16.84
N GLN A 84 9.18 1.50 16.43
CA GLN A 84 7.93 1.73 17.16
C GLN A 84 7.92 1.11 18.56
N SER A 85 8.67 0.02 18.78
CA SER A 85 8.65 -0.73 20.05
C SER A 85 9.12 0.09 21.27
N TYR A 86 9.80 1.21 21.05
CA TYR A 86 10.34 2.07 22.12
C TYR A 86 9.66 3.44 22.19
N ILE A 87 8.63 3.68 21.37
CA ILE A 87 7.93 4.97 21.32
C ILE A 87 6.85 4.99 22.40
N ILE A 88 7.11 5.71 23.49
CA ILE A 88 6.19 5.84 24.65
C ILE A 88 5.25 7.05 24.50
N SER A 89 5.58 8.02 23.63
CA SER A 89 4.76 9.21 23.43
C SER A 89 3.38 8.86 22.86
N SER A 90 2.33 9.23 23.60
CA SER A 90 0.93 9.06 23.19
C SER A 90 0.62 9.80 21.89
N ASN A 91 1.25 10.96 21.65
CA ASN A 91 1.05 11.74 20.42
C ASN A 91 1.63 11.07 19.18
N VAL A 92 2.73 10.30 19.34
CA VAL A 92 3.28 9.49 18.24
C VAL A 92 2.47 8.22 18.04
N GLN A 93 1.96 7.63 19.13
CA GLN A 93 1.08 6.47 19.06
C GLN A 93 -0.28 6.80 18.44
N ALA A 94 -0.80 8.01 18.65
CA ALA A 94 -2.04 8.52 18.07
C ALA A 94 -1.86 9.12 16.67
N LEU A 95 -0.64 9.08 16.11
CA LEU A 95 -0.35 9.65 14.80
C LEU A 95 -1.21 9.03 13.70
N THR A 96 -1.72 9.89 12.82
CA THR A 96 -2.44 9.53 11.59
C THR A 96 -1.61 9.90 10.36
N PRO A 97 -1.94 9.39 9.15
CA PRO A 97 -1.30 9.85 7.91
C PRO A 97 -1.36 11.37 7.73
N GLU A 98 -2.50 11.99 8.03
CA GLU A 98 -2.71 13.44 7.96
C GLU A 98 -1.82 14.16 8.97
N GLY A 99 -1.76 13.65 10.20
CA GLY A 99 -0.87 14.18 11.23
C GLY A 99 0.61 14.08 10.85
N LEU A 100 1.01 13.01 10.16
CA LEU A 100 2.38 12.89 9.62
C LEU A 100 2.69 13.98 8.59
N CYS A 101 1.74 14.31 7.72
CA CYS A 101 1.88 15.41 6.77
C CYS A 101 2.05 16.75 7.50
N GLN A 102 1.26 17.02 8.54
CA GLN A 102 1.43 18.22 9.36
C GLN A 102 2.84 18.27 9.99
N ARG A 103 3.36 17.14 10.48
CA ARG A 103 4.73 17.09 11.03
C ARG A 103 5.78 17.37 9.98
N LEU A 104 5.61 16.89 8.75
CA LEU A 104 6.52 17.19 7.65
C LEU A 104 6.44 18.66 7.24
N ASP A 105 5.25 19.25 7.22
CA ASP A 105 5.10 20.68 6.98
C ASP A 105 5.81 21.50 8.07
N GLN A 106 5.66 21.14 9.35
CA GLN A 106 6.42 21.74 10.47
C GLN A 106 7.93 21.52 10.33
N PHE A 107 8.35 20.34 9.90
CA PHE A 107 9.75 19.98 9.74
C PHE A 107 10.45 20.87 8.71
N TYR A 108 9.83 21.06 7.53
CA TYR A 108 10.39 21.87 6.43
C TYR A 108 10.07 23.37 6.51
N GLN A 109 9.46 23.85 7.60
CA GLN A 109 9.45 25.28 7.91
C GLN A 109 10.84 25.81 8.24
N TYR A 110 11.73 24.94 8.74
CA TYR A 110 13.09 25.30 9.10
C TYR A 110 14.05 25.03 7.94
N ALA A 111 14.69 26.09 7.43
CA ALA A 111 15.62 25.99 6.28
C ALA A 111 16.79 25.02 6.52
N ILE A 112 17.22 24.82 7.77
CA ILE A 112 18.22 23.82 8.15
C ILE A 112 17.82 22.39 7.74
N HIS A 113 16.52 22.12 7.58
CA HIS A 113 16.02 20.81 7.21
C HIS A 113 15.77 20.65 5.71
N ASP A 114 16.01 21.69 4.89
CA ASP A 114 15.62 21.69 3.48
C ASP A 114 16.29 20.57 2.67
N GLU A 115 17.51 20.20 2.99
CA GLU A 115 18.26 19.15 2.27
C GLU A 115 17.95 17.74 2.79
N ILE A 116 17.19 17.60 3.87
CA ILE A 116 16.88 16.30 4.46
C ILE A 116 15.87 15.57 3.56
N PRO A 117 16.19 14.36 3.09
CA PRO A 117 15.29 13.58 2.26
C PRO A 117 13.98 13.24 2.95
N LEU A 118 12.88 13.21 2.19
CA LEU A 118 11.53 12.98 2.71
C LEU A 118 11.37 11.67 3.48
N ASN A 119 12.07 10.60 3.08
CA ASN A 119 12.03 9.34 3.82
C ASN A 119 12.68 9.45 5.20
N GLN A 120 13.73 10.25 5.34
CA GLN A 120 14.39 10.49 6.62
C GLN A 120 13.52 11.41 7.48
N ALA A 121 13.04 12.51 6.90
CA ALA A 121 12.13 13.44 7.56
C ALA A 121 10.88 12.72 8.11
N ALA A 122 10.29 11.80 7.35
CA ALA A 122 9.10 11.05 7.79
C ALA A 122 9.34 10.12 9.00
N ASN A 123 10.59 9.72 9.26
CA ASN A 123 10.95 8.95 10.44
C ASN A 123 11.34 9.83 11.63
N ILE A 124 11.82 11.04 11.38
CA ILE A 124 12.33 11.96 12.41
C ILE A 124 11.23 12.89 12.91
N ALA A 125 10.46 13.50 12.00
CA ALA A 125 9.48 14.54 12.31
C ALA A 125 8.43 14.11 13.37
N PRO A 126 7.87 12.88 13.33
CA PRO A 126 6.97 12.42 14.38
C PRO A 126 7.59 12.45 15.78
N LEU A 127 8.88 12.12 15.88
CA LEU A 127 9.61 12.07 17.14
C LEU A 127 9.98 13.48 17.60
N LEU A 128 10.46 14.31 16.68
CA LEU A 128 10.89 15.67 16.95
C LEU A 128 9.75 16.54 17.49
N PHE A 129 8.54 16.35 16.98
CA PHE A 129 7.37 17.11 17.39
C PHE A 129 6.40 16.33 18.28
N SER A 130 6.89 15.26 18.92
CA SER A 130 6.09 14.36 19.75
C SER A 130 5.43 15.02 20.96
N ASP A 131 5.90 16.19 21.40
CA ASP A 131 5.29 16.93 22.52
C ASP A 131 4.14 17.85 22.09
N GLN A 132 4.02 18.14 20.80
CA GLN A 132 2.94 18.98 20.31
C GLN A 132 1.71 18.10 20.02
N PRO A 133 0.50 18.50 20.43
CA PRO A 133 -0.71 17.78 20.03
C PRO A 133 -0.92 17.91 18.52
N LEU A 134 -1.55 16.89 17.92
CA LEU A 134 -2.05 17.03 16.55
C LEU A 134 -3.26 17.95 16.59
N GLU A 135 -3.24 19.01 15.79
CA GLU A 135 -4.40 19.88 15.65
C GLU A 135 -5.55 19.06 15.03
N GLN A 136 -6.66 18.97 15.75
CA GLN A 136 -7.86 18.32 15.22
C GLN A 136 -8.45 19.22 14.13
N PRO A 137 -8.91 18.64 13.00
CA PRO A 137 -9.56 19.41 11.94
C PRO A 137 -10.85 20.10 12.41
#